data_AF-A0AAD0QK27-F1
#
_entry.id   AF-A0AAD0QK27-F1
#
_cell.length_a   1.000
_cell.length_b   1.000
_cell.length_c   1.000
_cell.angle_alpha   90.00
_cell.angle_beta   90.00
_cell.angle_gamma   90.00
#
_symmetry.space_group_name_H-M   'P 1'
#
loop_
_entity.id
_entity.type
_entity.pdbx_description
1 polymer ?
#
loop_
_entity_poly.entity_id
_entity_poly.type
_entity_poly.pdbx_seq_one_letter_code
_entity_poly.pdbx_strand_id
1 'polypeptide(L)'
;MELKNNYLSASTIYSELALKKSELANIDKKELEKSYFEKSDSVNEYSKYDEKDYERVLNRFKSSDSEVKNHEQLHASMGTTTTPIRYDYQMGPDGKLYATGGSVRFDTSIPKDEAGAMQKLDELQKAASSPDGLSRADLGIAHSANLNKMLLQSIQEGAIL
;
A
#
# COMPACT_ATOMS: atom_id res chain seq x y z
N MET A 1 -52.70 -33.58 -11.95
CA MET A 1 -51.44 -32.84 -11.67
C MET A 1 -51.85 -31.48 -11.12
N GLU A 2 -52.00 -31.36 -9.80
CA GLU A 2 -52.38 -30.10 -9.15
C GLU A 2 -51.10 -29.32 -8.78
N LEU A 3 -50.91 -28.18 -9.43
CA LEU A 3 -49.86 -27.23 -9.07
C LEU A 3 -50.36 -26.41 -7.87
N LYS A 4 -49.87 -26.74 -6.66
CA LYS A 4 -50.15 -25.96 -5.44
C LYS A 4 -49.43 -24.61 -5.52
N ASN A 5 -50.17 -23.57 -5.89
CA ASN A 5 -49.73 -22.17 -5.84
C ASN A 5 -49.69 -21.70 -4.38
N ASN A 6 -48.53 -21.80 -3.74
CA ASN A 6 -48.27 -21.20 -2.43
C ASN A 6 -47.69 -19.79 -2.60
N TYR A 7 -48.55 -18.81 -2.91
CA TYR A 7 -48.18 -17.40 -2.76
C TYR A 7 -48.47 -16.99 -1.31
N LEU A 8 -47.43 -16.96 -0.47
CA LEU A 8 -47.54 -16.37 0.86
C LEU A 8 -47.82 -14.87 0.72
N SER A 9 -48.83 -14.35 1.44
CA SER A 9 -49.10 -12.91 1.53
C SER A 9 -47.85 -12.19 2.03
N ALA A 10 -47.57 -11.00 1.50
CA ALA A 10 -46.44 -10.17 1.92
C ALA A 10 -46.43 -9.95 3.45
N SER A 11 -47.61 -9.85 4.08
CA SER A 11 -47.75 -9.75 5.54
C SER A 11 -47.20 -10.96 6.29
N THR A 12 -47.37 -12.18 5.77
CA THR A 12 -46.85 -13.41 6.36
C THR A 12 -45.33 -13.44 6.27
N ILE A 13 -44.77 -13.04 5.12
CA ILE A 13 -43.33 -12.93 4.91
C ILE A 13 -42.72 -11.93 5.90
N TYR A 14 -43.32 -10.74 6.06
CA TYR A 14 -42.83 -9.75 7.03
C TYR A 14 -42.92 -10.23 8.48
N SER A 15 -43.97 -10.98 8.84
CA SER A 15 -44.12 -11.57 10.18
C SER A 15 -43.03 -12.60 10.47
N GLU A 16 -42.77 -13.53 9.53
CA GLU A 16 -41.71 -14.53 9.66
C GLU A 16 -40.32 -13.88 9.75
N LEU A 17 -40.10 -12.81 8.98
CA LEU A 17 -38.82 -12.09 8.97
C LEU A 17 -38.58 -11.34 10.29
N ALA A 18 -39.65 -10.79 10.90
CA ALA A 18 -39.58 -10.19 12.23
C ALA A 18 -39.30 -11.22 13.33
N LEU A 19 -39.93 -12.40 13.25
CA LEU A 19 -39.68 -13.51 14.17
C LEU A 19 -38.24 -14.02 14.05
N LYS A 20 -37.74 -14.22 12.83
CA LYS A 20 -36.35 -14.61 12.57
C LYS A 20 -35.34 -13.59 13.09
N LYS A 21 -35.61 -12.29 12.94
CA LYS A 21 -34.76 -11.23 13.52
C LYS A 21 -34.75 -11.25 15.04
N SER A 22 -35.90 -11.53 15.67
CA SER A 22 -36.00 -11.69 17.13
C SER A 22 -35.23 -12.93 17.61
N GLU A 23 -35.34 -14.06 16.89
CA GLU A 23 -34.54 -15.26 17.16
C GLU A 23 -33.04 -14.99 17.06
N LEU A 24 -32.59 -14.27 16.02
CA LEU A 24 -31.20 -13.87 15.85
C LEU A 24 -30.70 -12.98 16.99
N ALA A 25 -31.49 -11.98 17.42
CA ALA A 25 -31.12 -11.13 18.55
C ALA A 25 -30.99 -11.90 19.87
N ASN A 26 -31.80 -12.95 20.06
CA ASN A 26 -31.69 -13.85 21.21
C ASN A 26 -30.48 -14.78 21.12
N ILE A 27 -30.07 -15.18 19.90
CA ILE A 27 -28.83 -15.93 19.66
C ILE A 27 -27.61 -15.05 19.96
N ASP A 28 -27.58 -13.80 19.48
CA ASP A 28 -26.51 -12.85 19.76
C ASP A 28 -26.36 -12.59 21.27
N LYS A 29 -27.48 -12.44 21.99
CA LYS A 29 -27.48 -12.29 23.46
C LYS A 29 -26.96 -13.54 24.17
N LYS A 30 -27.31 -14.73 23.68
CA LYS A 30 -26.87 -16.02 24.23
C LYS A 30 -25.40 -16.32 23.90
N GLU A 31 -24.90 -15.86 22.74
CA GLU A 31 -23.48 -15.85 22.40
C GLU A 31 -22.71 -14.85 23.25
N LEU A 32 -23.26 -13.65 23.49
CA LEU A 32 -22.69 -12.69 24.43
C LEU A 32 -22.56 -13.32 25.81
N GLU A 33 -23.66 -13.86 26.36
CA GLU A 33 -23.68 -14.48 27.69
C GLU A 33 -22.75 -15.71 27.78
N LYS A 34 -22.66 -16.55 26.72
CA LYS A 34 -21.65 -17.62 26.64
C LYS A 34 -20.23 -17.08 26.63
N SER A 35 -19.96 -16.00 25.88
CA SER A 35 -18.63 -15.39 25.82
C SER A 35 -18.17 -14.79 27.16
N TYR A 36 -19.11 -14.31 27.98
CA TYR A 36 -18.83 -13.80 29.33
C TYR A 36 -18.66 -14.91 30.38
N PHE A 37 -19.25 -16.10 30.18
CA PHE A 37 -19.20 -17.21 31.13
C PHE A 37 -18.10 -18.26 30.83
N GLU A 38 -17.74 -18.49 29.56
CA GLU A 38 -16.64 -19.39 29.17
C GLU A 38 -15.25 -18.81 29.43
N LYS A 39 -15.12 -17.49 29.69
CA LYS A 39 -13.83 -16.87 30.07
C LYS A 39 -13.49 -17.06 31.55
N SER A 40 -13.84 -18.21 32.11
CA SER A 40 -13.39 -18.68 33.43
C SER A 40 -13.04 -20.17 33.41
N ASP A 41 -12.38 -20.64 32.35
CA ASP A 41 -11.66 -21.90 32.45
C ASP A 41 -10.39 -21.88 31.59
N SER A 42 -9.25 -22.11 32.25
CA SER A 42 -7.89 -22.17 31.71
C SER A 42 -7.38 -20.93 30.95
N VAL A 43 -6.37 -20.27 31.54
CA VAL A 43 -5.36 -19.52 30.79
C VAL A 43 -4.73 -20.52 29.82
N ASN A 44 -5.29 -20.59 28.61
CA ASN A 44 -4.75 -21.40 27.53
C ASN A 44 -3.35 -20.83 27.24
N GLU A 45 -2.38 -21.62 27.65
CA GLU A 45 -0.96 -21.55 27.39
C GLU A 45 -0.67 -20.67 26.19
N TYR A 46 0.09 -19.59 26.43
CA TYR A 46 0.69 -18.74 25.42
C TYR A 46 0.93 -19.56 24.15
N SER A 47 0.20 -19.25 23.06
CA SER A 47 0.51 -19.78 21.75
C SER A 47 2.00 -19.56 21.55
N LYS A 48 2.77 -20.64 21.74
CA LYS A 48 4.20 -20.66 21.58
C LYS A 48 4.39 -20.46 20.09
N TYR A 49 4.48 -19.21 19.66
CA TYR A 49 5.03 -18.88 18.35
C TYR A 49 6.28 -19.76 18.22
N ASP A 50 6.33 -20.61 17.21
CA ASP A 50 7.55 -21.39 16.95
C ASP A 50 8.67 -20.35 16.89
N GLU A 51 9.70 -20.50 17.73
CA GLU A 51 10.86 -19.60 17.77
C GLU A 51 11.39 -19.36 16.35
N LYS A 52 11.30 -20.40 15.50
CA LYS A 52 11.65 -20.32 14.08
C LYS A 52 10.76 -19.38 13.28
N ASP A 53 9.46 -19.36 13.56
CA ASP A 53 8.52 -18.44 12.90
C ASP A 53 8.71 -17.00 13.36
N TYR A 54 8.96 -16.78 14.66
CA TYR A 54 9.31 -15.46 15.19
C TYR A 54 10.56 -14.92 14.48
N GLU A 55 11.64 -15.71 14.45
CA GLU A 55 12.89 -15.33 13.80
C GLU A 55 12.72 -15.11 12.28
N ARG A 56 11.94 -15.97 11.61
CA ARG A 56 11.63 -15.80 10.18
C ARG A 56 10.92 -14.48 9.89
N VAL A 57 9.93 -14.11 10.71
CA VAL A 57 9.19 -12.85 10.55
C VAL A 57 10.09 -11.66 10.86
N LEU A 58 10.85 -11.70 11.97
CA LEU A 58 11.77 -10.64 12.35
C LEU A 58 12.85 -10.39 11.27
N ASN A 59 13.40 -11.46 10.69
CA ASN A 59 14.39 -11.35 9.63
C ASN A 59 13.81 -10.75 8.35
N ARG A 60 12.53 -11.00 8.02
CA ARG A 60 11.85 -10.30 6.91
C ARG A 60 11.78 -8.80 7.16
N PHE A 61 11.37 -8.37 8.36
CA PHE A 61 11.34 -6.95 8.71
C PHE A 61 12.71 -6.28 8.62
N LYS A 62 13.76 -6.94 9.11
CA LYS A 62 15.15 -6.45 8.99
C LYS A 62 15.60 -6.34 7.54
N SER A 63 15.30 -7.35 6.71
CA SER A 63 15.64 -7.34 5.27
C SER A 63 14.95 -6.19 4.56
N SER A 64 13.62 -6.07 4.72
CA SER A 64 12.83 -5.00 4.12
C SER A 64 13.31 -3.62 4.56
N ASP A 65 13.63 -3.41 5.83
CA ASP A 65 14.16 -2.13 6.32
C ASP A 65 15.47 -1.74 5.65
N SER A 66 16.41 -2.69 5.54
CA SER A 66 17.69 -2.45 4.88
C SER A 66 17.51 -2.20 3.38
N GLU A 67 16.69 -2.99 2.71
CA GLU A 67 16.41 -2.88 1.28
C GLU A 67 15.75 -1.55 0.95
N VAL A 68 14.67 -1.19 1.66
CA VAL A 68 13.95 0.08 1.47
C VAL A 68 14.88 1.26 1.73
N LYS A 69 15.63 1.27 2.83
CA LYS A 69 16.53 2.39 3.13
C LYS A 69 17.59 2.58 2.06
N ASN A 70 18.23 1.49 1.63
CA ASN A 70 19.23 1.54 0.57
C ASN A 70 18.60 2.01 -0.75
N HIS A 71 17.44 1.46 -1.11
CA HIS A 71 16.70 1.84 -2.30
C HIS A 71 16.41 3.36 -2.33
N GLU A 72 15.78 3.89 -1.28
CA GLU A 72 15.45 5.32 -1.23
C GLU A 72 16.71 6.21 -1.17
N GLN A 73 17.77 5.78 -0.49
CA GLN A 73 19.04 6.52 -0.43
C GLN A 73 19.72 6.60 -1.81
N LEU A 74 19.71 5.49 -2.55
CA LEU A 74 20.22 5.45 -3.92
C LEU A 74 19.41 6.38 -4.80
N HIS A 75 18.08 6.33 -4.76
CA HIS A 75 17.23 7.26 -5.49
C HIS A 75 17.53 8.72 -5.13
N ALA A 76 17.58 9.06 -3.83
CA ALA A 76 17.88 10.42 -3.38
C ALA A 76 19.27 10.93 -3.81
N SER A 77 20.23 10.04 -4.04
CA SER A 77 21.58 10.39 -4.52
C SER A 77 21.65 10.68 -6.03
N MET A 78 20.66 10.25 -6.80
CA MET A 78 20.68 10.36 -8.27
C MET A 78 20.20 11.70 -8.80
N GLY A 79 19.61 12.55 -7.96
CA GLY A 79 19.13 13.86 -8.39
C GLY A 79 18.75 14.78 -7.24
N THR A 80 18.42 16.01 -7.60
CA THR A 80 18.03 17.03 -6.64
C THR A 80 16.66 16.71 -6.03
N THR A 81 16.60 16.57 -4.71
CA THR A 81 15.36 16.31 -3.96
C THR A 81 14.77 17.60 -3.39
N THR A 82 13.44 17.66 -3.30
CA THR A 82 12.71 18.80 -2.73
C THR A 82 12.38 18.63 -1.26
N THR A 83 12.35 17.38 -0.80
CA THR A 83 12.08 17.02 0.60
C THR A 83 12.99 15.88 1.04
N PRO A 84 13.25 15.74 2.34
CA PRO A 84 13.90 14.54 2.87
C PRO A 84 13.16 13.25 2.46
N ILE A 85 13.88 12.14 2.45
CA ILE A 85 13.32 10.81 2.22
C ILE A 85 12.19 10.56 3.23
N ARG A 86 11.07 10.01 2.74
CA ARG A 86 9.99 9.53 3.61
C ARG A 86 10.04 8.02 3.68
N TYR A 87 9.83 7.49 4.88
CA TYR A 87 9.72 6.06 5.12
C TYR A 87 8.37 5.76 5.75
N ASP A 88 7.76 4.67 5.28
CA ASP A 88 6.60 4.06 5.90
C ASP A 88 7.08 2.96 6.84
N TYR A 89 6.69 3.05 8.11
CA TYR A 89 7.15 2.15 9.15
C TYR A 89 6.06 1.19 9.58
N GLN A 90 6.48 -0.04 9.90
CA GLN A 90 5.66 -1.02 10.58
C GLN A 90 6.39 -1.57 11.81
N MET A 91 5.64 -1.82 12.89
CA MET A 91 6.18 -2.42 14.10
C MET A 91 6.37 -3.92 13.92
N GLY A 92 7.59 -4.41 14.16
CA GLY A 92 7.94 -5.82 14.13
C GLY A 92 7.56 -6.56 15.42
N PRO A 93 7.73 -7.89 15.45
CA PRO A 93 7.36 -8.70 16.61
C PRO A 93 8.27 -8.46 17.83
N ASP A 94 9.43 -7.82 17.64
CA ASP A 94 10.35 -7.39 18.70
C ASP A 94 10.02 -5.98 19.24
N GLY A 95 8.92 -5.36 18.78
CA GLY A 95 8.47 -4.03 19.19
C GLY A 95 9.22 -2.87 18.55
N LYS A 96 10.11 -3.12 17.58
CA LYS A 96 10.84 -2.06 16.86
C LYS A 96 10.16 -1.68 15.55
N LEU A 97 10.41 -0.45 15.10
CA LEU A 97 9.92 0.04 13.81
C LEU A 97 10.91 -0.30 12.69
N TYR A 98 10.37 -0.80 11.58
CA TYR A 98 11.10 -1.18 10.37
C TYR A 98 10.47 -0.50 9.16
N ALA A 99 11.30 0.05 8.27
CA ALA A 99 10.84 0.64 7.03
C ALA A 99 10.34 -0.47 6.09
N THR A 100 9.06 -0.41 5.72
CA THR A 100 8.42 -1.36 4.79
C THR A 100 8.07 -0.72 3.45
N GLY A 101 8.24 0.60 3.36
CA GLY A 101 8.08 1.39 2.14
C GLY A 101 8.77 2.74 2.29
N GLY A 102 8.89 3.47 1.20
CA GLY A 102 9.48 4.79 1.18
C GLY A 102 9.13 5.57 -0.07
N SER A 103 9.52 6.84 -0.07
CA SER A 103 9.49 7.66 -1.28
C SER A 103 10.50 8.80 -1.22
N VAL A 104 11.05 9.10 -2.40
CA VAL A 104 11.84 10.29 -2.69
C VAL A 104 11.03 11.24 -3.57
N ARG A 105 11.10 12.55 -3.29
CA ARG A 105 10.48 13.58 -4.13
C ARG A 105 11.56 14.40 -4.83
N PHE A 106 11.76 14.14 -6.11
CA PHE A 106 12.67 14.93 -6.94
C PHE A 106 12.10 16.33 -7.25
N ASP A 107 13.00 17.27 -7.50
CA ASP A 107 12.68 18.56 -8.05
C ASP A 107 12.39 18.43 -9.56
N THR A 108 11.11 18.51 -9.91
CA THR A 108 10.64 18.42 -11.29
C THR A 108 10.51 19.79 -11.97
N SER A 109 11.02 20.87 -11.37
CA SER A 109 11.01 22.18 -12.01
C SER A 109 11.92 22.17 -13.24
N ILE A 110 11.41 22.66 -14.37
CA ILE A 110 12.15 22.73 -15.63
C ILE A 110 12.58 24.18 -15.87
N PRO A 111 13.89 24.46 -16.02
CA PRO A 111 14.39 25.79 -16.39
C PRO A 111 13.77 26.33 -17.68
N LYS A 112 13.75 27.65 -17.83
CA LYS A 112 13.23 28.31 -19.04
C LYS A 112 14.21 28.27 -20.21
N ASP A 113 15.50 28.21 -19.92
CA ASP A 113 16.53 28.04 -20.94
C ASP A 113 16.58 26.57 -21.38
N GLU A 114 16.71 26.37 -22.68
CA GLU A 114 16.59 25.05 -23.31
C GLU A 114 17.72 24.10 -22.87
N ALA A 115 18.94 24.60 -22.74
CA ALA A 115 20.09 23.82 -22.31
C ALA A 115 19.92 23.30 -20.87
N GLY A 116 19.50 24.15 -19.94
CA GLY A 116 19.18 23.79 -18.57
C GLY A 116 17.98 22.85 -18.47
N ALA A 117 16.96 23.05 -19.31
CA ALA A 117 15.82 22.15 -19.40
C ALA A 117 16.23 20.73 -19.82
N MET A 118 17.04 20.58 -20.87
CA MET A 118 17.54 19.27 -21.30
C MET A 118 18.39 18.58 -20.23
N GLN A 119 19.29 19.32 -19.57
CA GLN A 119 20.13 18.76 -18.50
C GLN A 119 19.27 18.27 -17.33
N LYS A 120 18.28 19.06 -16.90
CA LYS A 120 17.38 18.70 -15.81
C LYS A 120 16.52 17.48 -16.15
N LEU A 121 16.04 17.38 -17.39
CA LEU A 121 15.29 16.22 -17.85
C LEU A 121 16.14 14.95 -17.92
N ASP A 122 17.42 15.06 -18.27
CA ASP A 122 18.35 13.92 -18.26
C ASP A 122 18.65 13.44 -16.84
N GLU A 123 18.83 14.36 -15.88
CA GLU A 123 18.96 14.07 -14.45
C GLU A 123 17.70 13.33 -13.93
N LEU A 124 16.51 13.87 -14.21
CA LEU A 124 15.24 13.26 -13.82
C LEU A 124 15.03 11.88 -14.46
N GLN A 125 15.37 11.72 -15.73
CA GLN A 125 15.28 10.45 -16.43
C GLN A 125 16.16 9.40 -15.75
N LYS A 126 17.43 9.73 -15.46
CA LYS A 126 18.37 8.82 -14.80
C LYS A 126 17.92 8.44 -13.39
N ALA A 127 17.51 9.43 -12.60
CA ALA A 127 17.05 9.21 -11.23
C ALA A 127 15.78 8.35 -11.15
N ALA A 128 14.92 8.47 -12.16
CA ALA A 128 13.68 7.72 -12.27
C ALA A 128 13.82 6.37 -13.01
N SER A 129 15.00 6.03 -13.56
CA SER A 129 15.25 4.77 -14.30
C SER A 129 16.25 3.84 -13.58
N SER A 130 16.32 3.92 -12.25
CA SER A 130 17.32 3.21 -11.44
C SER A 130 17.23 1.68 -11.58
N PRO A 131 18.35 0.92 -11.47
CA PRO A 131 18.42 -0.50 -11.81
C PRO A 131 17.59 -1.45 -10.93
N ASP A 132 17.35 -1.08 -9.66
CA ASP A 132 16.77 -1.97 -8.66
C ASP A 132 15.31 -1.59 -8.36
N GLY A 133 14.44 -1.87 -9.34
CA GLY A 133 12.99 -1.71 -9.25
C GLY A 133 12.53 -0.26 -9.34
N LEU A 134 11.47 -0.02 -10.10
CA LEU A 134 10.83 1.29 -10.13
C LEU A 134 9.64 1.27 -9.18
N SER A 135 9.58 2.22 -8.25
CA SER A 135 8.30 2.48 -7.59
C SER A 135 7.28 2.96 -8.63
N ARG A 136 5.98 2.86 -8.32
CA ARG A 136 4.93 3.40 -9.20
C ARG A 136 5.10 4.91 -9.42
N ALA A 137 5.71 5.63 -8.47
CA ALA A 137 6.00 7.05 -8.60
C ALA A 137 7.15 7.31 -9.58
N ASP A 138 8.22 6.51 -9.54
CA ASP A 138 9.39 6.66 -10.41
C ASP A 138 9.03 6.48 -11.88
N LEU A 139 8.19 5.48 -12.20
CA LEU A 139 7.67 5.29 -13.55
C LEU A 139 6.98 6.54 -14.12
N GLY A 140 6.19 7.23 -13.30
CA GLY A 140 5.49 8.45 -13.71
C GLY A 140 6.45 9.59 -14.02
N ILE A 141 7.48 9.77 -13.18
CA ILE A 141 8.52 10.79 -13.37
C ILE A 141 9.34 10.49 -14.62
N ALA A 142 9.77 9.24 -14.81
CA ALA A 142 10.53 8.80 -15.98
C ALA A 142 9.75 9.05 -17.29
N HIS A 143 8.47 8.67 -17.32
CA HIS A 143 7.62 8.91 -18.49
C HIS A 143 7.43 10.40 -18.77
N SER A 144 7.15 11.21 -17.74
CA SER A 144 6.98 12.65 -17.92
C SER A 144 8.27 13.32 -18.39
N ALA A 145 9.42 12.92 -17.85
CA ALA A 145 10.72 13.45 -18.27
C ALA A 145 11.02 13.11 -19.73
N ASN A 146 10.73 11.88 -20.16
CA ASN A 146 10.91 11.43 -21.53
C ASN A 146 10.03 12.22 -22.52
N LEU A 147 8.74 12.38 -22.22
CA LEU A 147 7.82 13.16 -23.05
C LEU A 147 8.27 14.62 -23.21
N ASN A 148 8.70 15.26 -22.12
CA ASN A 148 9.21 16.63 -22.17
C ASN A 148 10.49 16.74 -23.00
N LYS A 149 11.37 15.74 -22.93
CA LYS A 149 12.61 15.68 -23.74
C LYS A 149 12.29 15.59 -25.23
N MET A 150 11.35 14.73 -25.62
CA MET A 150 10.87 14.63 -27.00
C MET A 150 10.26 15.94 -27.50
N LEU A 151 9.47 16.62 -26.66
CA LEU A 151 8.88 17.92 -27.01
C LEU A 151 9.96 18.97 -27.27
N LEU A 152 10.96 19.10 -26.39
CA LEU A 152 12.06 20.06 -26.58
C LEU A 152 12.83 19.78 -27.87
N GLN A 153 13.15 18.51 -28.15
CA GLN A 153 13.82 18.11 -29.38
C GLN A 153 12.99 18.47 -30.62
N SER A 154 11.68 18.25 -30.59
CA SER A 154 10.80 18.60 -31.72
C SER A 154 10.69 20.11 -31.97
N ILE A 155 10.74 20.93 -30.92
CA ILE A 155 10.78 22.39 -31.03
C ILE A 155 12.11 22.83 -31.65
N GLN A 156 13.21 22.19 -31.27
CA GLN A 156 14.54 22.46 -31.78
C GLN A 156 14.66 22.11 -33.28
N GLU A 157 14.13 20.96 -33.70
CA GLU A 157 14.10 20.54 -35.11
C GLU A 157 13.17 21.42 -35.96
N GLY A 158 12.04 21.87 -35.40
CA GLY A 158 11.10 22.76 -36.07
C GLY A 158 11.55 24.22 -36.19
N ALA A 159 12.48 24.67 -35.34
CA ALA A 159 13.05 26.02 -35.39
C ALA A 159 14.20 26.18 -36.41
N ILE A 160 14.65 25.08 -37.01
CA ILE A 160 15.75 25.05 -37.99
C ILE A 160 15.22 25.06 -39.46
N LEU A 161 13.90 25.08 -39.66
CA LEU A 161 13.25 25.24 -40.98
C LEU A 161 12.67 26.65 -41.17
#